data_AF-X1H524-F1
#
_entry.id   AF-X1H524-F1
#
_cell.length_a   1.000
_cell.length_b   1.000
_cell.length_c   1.000
_cell.angle_alpha   90.00
_cell.angle_beta   90.00
_cell.angle_gamma   90.00
#
_symmetry.space_group_name_H-M   'P 1'
#
loop_
_entity.id
_entity.type
_entity.pdbx_description
1 polymer ?
#
loop_
_entity_poly.entity_id
_entity_poly.type
_entity_poly.pdbx_seq_one_letter_code
_entity_poly.pdbx_strand_id
1 'polypeptide(L)'
;DELGFPRRELKKMAAALPGRYLAGRHAEWLASGNKKIIVGTKPYGKYRDQEIYVMGEDGIHGIMVEGEAKGPLTSRVREKYRNLHRISSSEWETWWPEATQFWIWQPKIVKKFDPPLDYDIPEGIRVYIKRVVLDLNSNNMEE
;
A
#
# COMPACT_ATOMS: atom_id res chain seq x y z
N ASP A 1 14.29 11.57 21.00
CA ASP A 1 14.62 12.87 20.38
C ASP A 1 13.30 13.62 20.24
N GLU A 2 13.35 14.88 19.83
CA GLU A 2 12.34 15.93 20.12
C GLU A 2 10.94 15.73 19.49
N LEU A 3 10.62 14.52 19.01
CA LEU A 3 9.28 14.10 18.55
C LEU A 3 8.66 12.98 19.41
N GLY A 4 9.27 12.61 20.54
CA GLY A 4 8.65 11.71 21.52
C GLY A 4 8.60 10.22 21.14
N PHE A 5 9.25 9.80 20.03
CA PHE A 5 9.33 8.38 19.69
C PHE A 5 10.50 7.71 20.44
N PRO A 6 10.26 6.68 21.26
CA PRO A 6 11.34 5.99 21.95
C PRO A 6 12.23 5.27 20.92
N ARG A 7 13.54 5.49 20.98
CA ARG A 7 14.59 4.90 20.10
C ARG A 7 14.49 3.38 19.87
N ARG A 8 13.74 2.66 20.74
CA ARG A 8 13.42 1.23 20.56
C ARG A 8 12.41 0.94 19.44
N GLU A 9 11.46 1.84 19.15
CA GLU A 9 10.50 1.64 18.05
C GLU A 9 11.18 1.77 16.68
N LEU A 10 12.04 2.78 16.48
CA LEU A 10 12.78 2.99 15.24
C LEU A 10 13.63 1.76 14.85
N LYS A 11 14.29 1.13 15.82
CA LYS A 11 15.10 -0.08 15.58
C LYS A 11 14.25 -1.31 15.22
N LYS A 12 12.98 -1.33 15.62
CA LYS A 12 12.00 -2.37 15.25
C LYS A 12 11.45 -2.14 13.83
N MET A 13 11.30 -0.88 13.43
CA MET A 13 10.90 -0.47 12.07
C MET A 13 12.00 -0.71 11.02
N ALA A 14 13.26 -0.82 11.43
CA ALA A 14 14.36 -1.26 10.58
C ALA A 14 14.30 -2.75 10.18
N ALA A 15 13.30 -3.51 10.66
CA ALA A 15 13.05 -4.85 10.16
C ALA A 15 12.51 -4.75 8.71
N ALA A 16 13.17 -5.44 7.80
CA ALA A 16 12.82 -5.48 6.38
C ALA A 16 11.43 -6.11 6.15
N LEU A 17 10.37 -5.30 6.20
CA LEU A 17 9.04 -5.72 5.76
C LEU A 17 8.93 -5.61 4.23
N PRO A 18 8.10 -6.47 3.60
CA PRO A 18 7.68 -6.25 2.22
C PRO A 18 6.85 -4.96 2.12
N GLY A 19 6.85 -4.37 0.93
CA GLY A 19 6.04 -3.19 0.63
C GLY A 19 5.05 -3.45 -0.49
N ARG A 20 3.81 -2.99 -0.31
CA ARG A 20 2.77 -2.92 -1.34
C ARG A 20 2.73 -1.49 -1.86
N TYR A 21 3.09 -1.32 -3.12
CA TYR A 21 2.99 -0.03 -3.79
C TYR A 21 1.59 0.16 -4.38
N LEU A 22 1.01 1.34 -4.18
CA LEU A 22 -0.28 1.76 -4.70
C LEU A 22 -0.08 3.09 -5.43
N ALA A 23 -0.40 3.12 -6.72
CA ALA A 23 -0.21 4.30 -7.56
C ALA A 23 -1.07 5.50 -7.11
N GLY A 24 -0.59 6.72 -7.35
CA GLY A 24 -1.26 7.96 -6.96
C GLY A 24 -1.66 7.97 -5.48
N ARG A 25 -2.87 8.49 -5.18
CA ARG A 25 -3.37 8.65 -3.80
C ARG A 25 -3.96 7.37 -3.19
N HIS A 26 -3.84 6.21 -3.84
CA HIS A 26 -4.45 4.98 -3.34
C HIS A 26 -3.81 4.49 -2.04
N ALA A 27 -2.52 4.78 -1.80
CA ALA A 27 -1.83 4.49 -0.54
C ALA A 27 -2.44 5.29 0.62
N GLU A 28 -2.49 6.62 0.46
CA GLU A 28 -3.12 7.55 1.40
C GLU A 28 -4.58 7.17 1.69
N TRP A 29 -5.36 6.88 0.66
CA TRP A 29 -6.77 6.49 0.82
C TRP A 29 -6.92 5.19 1.58
N LEU A 30 -6.02 4.22 1.38
CA LEU A 30 -6.07 2.98 2.12
C LEU A 30 -5.71 3.20 3.59
N ALA A 31 -4.64 3.94 3.87
CA ALA A 31 -4.20 4.24 5.23
C ALA A 31 -5.22 5.09 6.01
N SER A 32 -5.92 6.00 5.34
CA SER A 32 -7.00 6.82 5.92
C SER A 32 -8.36 6.12 6.00
N GLY A 33 -8.52 4.92 5.43
CA GLY A 33 -9.76 4.15 5.43
C GLY A 33 -10.80 4.58 4.38
N ASN A 34 -10.48 5.57 3.55
CA ASN A 34 -11.28 6.02 2.41
C ASN A 34 -11.37 4.96 1.29
N LYS A 35 -10.33 4.13 1.17
CA LYS A 35 -10.29 2.91 0.35
C LYS A 35 -10.26 1.71 1.29
N LYS A 36 -11.14 0.74 1.06
CA LYS A 36 -11.33 -0.43 1.93
C LYS A 36 -10.88 -1.73 1.29
N ILE A 37 -10.74 -1.77 -0.03
CA ILE A 37 -10.28 -2.95 -0.75
C ILE A 37 -9.21 -2.61 -1.79
N ILE A 38 -8.32 -3.57 -1.99
CA ILE A 38 -7.35 -3.60 -3.10
C ILE A 38 -7.90 -4.53 -4.17
N VAL A 39 -7.70 -4.18 -5.45
CA VAL A 39 -8.10 -4.98 -6.61
C VAL A 39 -6.85 -5.32 -7.41
N GLY A 40 -6.81 -6.52 -7.98
CA GLY A 40 -5.72 -6.98 -8.84
C GLY A 40 -6.14 -8.15 -9.71
N THR A 41 -5.34 -8.46 -10.73
CA THR A 41 -5.64 -9.48 -11.75
C THR A 41 -4.93 -10.81 -11.52
N LYS A 42 -4.12 -10.92 -10.46
CA LYS A 42 -3.46 -12.17 -10.08
C LYS A 42 -3.51 -12.32 -8.56
N PRO A 43 -3.88 -13.49 -8.02
CA PRO A 43 -3.80 -13.71 -6.59
C PRO A 43 -2.33 -13.83 -6.18
N TYR A 44 -1.91 -13.05 -5.18
CA TYR A 44 -0.61 -13.18 -4.55
C TYR A 44 -0.82 -13.63 -3.11
N GLY A 45 -0.53 -14.91 -2.83
CA GLY A 45 -0.65 -15.48 -1.49
C GLY A 45 0.60 -15.34 -0.62
N LYS A 46 1.73 -14.89 -1.21
CA LYS A 46 3.05 -14.91 -0.56
C LYS A 46 3.10 -14.08 0.74
N TYR A 47 2.33 -13.00 0.81
CA TYR A 47 2.32 -12.08 1.94
C TYR A 47 1.04 -12.19 2.78
N ARG A 48 0.32 -13.31 2.66
CA ARG A 48 -0.87 -13.60 3.47
C ARG A 48 -0.49 -13.55 4.96
N ASP A 49 -1.30 -12.85 5.74
CA ASP A 49 -1.15 -12.69 7.20
C ASP A 49 0.19 -12.09 7.66
N GLN A 50 0.93 -11.44 6.74
CA GLN A 50 2.16 -10.72 7.05
C GLN A 50 1.90 -9.21 7.12
N GLU A 51 2.68 -8.52 7.94
CA GLU A 51 2.74 -7.06 7.95
C GLU A 51 3.45 -6.56 6.68
N ILE A 52 2.84 -5.59 6.02
CA ILE A 52 3.31 -5.02 4.75
C ILE A 52 3.24 -3.50 4.85
N TYR A 53 4.26 -2.81 4.36
CA TYR A 53 4.19 -1.36 4.19
C TYR A 53 3.20 -0.96 3.10
N VAL A 54 2.39 0.06 3.37
CA VAL A 54 1.52 0.71 2.39
C VAL A 54 2.28 1.89 1.80
N MET A 55 2.71 1.78 0.55
CA MET A 55 3.60 2.77 -0.08
C MET A 55 2.90 3.45 -1.26
N GLY A 56 3.07 4.75 -1.37
CA GLY A 56 2.68 5.58 -2.50
C GLY A 56 3.88 6.30 -3.10
N GLU A 57 3.62 7.17 -4.06
CA GLU A 57 4.63 8.03 -4.70
C GLU A 57 5.26 9.03 -3.73
N ASP A 58 4.52 9.39 -2.69
CA ASP A 58 4.81 10.40 -1.69
C ASP A 58 5.32 9.82 -0.35
N GLY A 59 5.55 8.50 -0.28
CA GLY A 59 6.12 7.85 0.89
C GLY A 59 5.34 6.64 1.40
N ILE A 60 5.64 6.23 2.63
CA ILE A 60 5.01 5.12 3.33
C ILE A 60 3.92 5.66 4.25
N HIS A 61 2.69 5.26 4.00
CA HIS A 61 1.50 5.75 4.71
C HIS A 61 1.11 4.90 5.92
N GLY A 62 1.73 3.73 6.08
CA GLY A 62 1.44 2.86 7.20
C GLY A 62 1.87 1.42 7.02
N ILE A 63 1.39 0.57 7.92
CA ILE A 63 1.54 -0.88 7.93
C ILE A 63 0.15 -1.50 7.87
N MET A 64 -0.02 -2.49 7.01
CA MET A 64 -1.25 -3.27 6.88
C MET A 64 -1.00 -4.77 6.94
N VAL A 65 -2.06 -5.54 7.18
CA VAL A 65 -2.13 -6.97 6.89
C VAL A 65 -3.11 -7.17 5.73
N GLU A 66 -2.66 -7.72 4.61
CA GLU A 66 -3.42 -7.74 3.34
C GLU A 66 -4.66 -8.64 3.38
N GLY A 67 -4.64 -9.70 4.21
CA GLY A 67 -5.74 -10.66 4.35
C GLY A 67 -5.85 -11.64 3.19
N GLU A 68 -6.96 -12.36 3.12
CA GLU A 68 -7.21 -13.38 2.10
C GLU A 68 -7.79 -12.78 0.80
N ALA A 69 -7.25 -13.24 -0.33
CA ALA A 69 -7.75 -12.89 -1.65
C ALA A 69 -9.11 -13.55 -1.90
N LYS A 70 -10.12 -12.78 -2.33
CA LYS A 70 -11.40 -13.30 -2.81
C LYS A 70 -11.47 -13.23 -4.33
N GLY A 71 -11.68 -14.36 -4.98
CA GLY A 71 -11.83 -14.48 -6.44
C GLY A 71 -11.56 -15.88 -6.98
N PRO A 72 -11.47 -16.05 -8.31
CA PRO A 72 -11.64 -15.00 -9.32
C PRO A 72 -13.06 -14.44 -9.37
N LEU A 73 -13.17 -13.13 -9.56
CA LEU A 73 -14.39 -12.39 -9.80
C LEU A 73 -14.40 -11.83 -11.22
N THR A 74 -15.57 -11.57 -11.78
CA THR A 74 -15.70 -10.96 -13.11
C THR A 74 -15.46 -9.45 -13.07
N SER A 75 -15.41 -8.81 -14.24
CA SER A 75 -15.32 -7.35 -14.40
C SER A 75 -16.40 -6.55 -13.66
N ARG A 76 -17.50 -7.20 -13.23
CA ARG A 76 -18.53 -6.61 -12.35
C ARG A 76 -17.98 -6.05 -11.04
N VAL A 77 -16.77 -6.45 -10.61
CA VAL A 77 -16.06 -5.86 -9.46
C VAL A 77 -15.93 -4.34 -9.58
N ARG A 78 -15.67 -3.83 -10.80
CA ARG A 78 -15.49 -2.40 -11.09
C ARG A 78 -16.65 -1.55 -10.57
N GLU A 79 -17.87 -2.00 -10.82
CA GLU A 79 -19.09 -1.27 -10.48
C GLU A 79 -19.54 -1.63 -9.06
N LYS A 80 -19.64 -2.94 -8.78
CA LYS A 80 -20.17 -3.46 -7.51
C LYS A 80 -19.41 -2.94 -6.30
N TYR A 81 -18.09 -2.77 -6.42
CA TYR A 81 -17.23 -2.36 -5.31
C TYR A 81 -16.56 -1.01 -5.52
N ARG A 82 -17.07 -0.18 -6.44
CA ARG A 82 -16.51 1.14 -6.78
C ARG A 82 -16.22 2.00 -5.56
N ASN A 83 -17.17 2.05 -4.63
CA ASN A 83 -17.08 2.83 -3.40
C ASN A 83 -16.03 2.30 -2.42
N LEU A 84 -15.66 1.02 -2.53
CA LEU A 84 -14.67 0.39 -1.67
C LEU A 84 -13.25 0.49 -2.25
N HIS A 85 -13.08 0.33 -3.57
CA HIS A 85 -11.76 0.37 -4.20
C HIS A 85 -11.34 1.75 -4.69
N ARG A 86 -12.27 2.69 -4.92
CA ARG A 86 -12.00 4.08 -5.33
C ARG A 86 -11.24 4.28 -6.67
N ILE A 87 -10.84 3.20 -7.37
CA ILE A 87 -10.32 3.19 -8.76
C ILE A 87 -11.34 3.72 -9.77
N SER A 88 -11.01 4.82 -10.42
CA SER A 88 -11.79 5.48 -11.47
C SER A 88 -11.89 4.67 -12.75
N SER A 89 -12.82 5.08 -13.63
CA SER A 89 -13.01 4.46 -14.94
C SER A 89 -11.74 4.52 -15.79
N SER A 90 -11.10 5.68 -15.84
CA SER A 90 -9.86 5.88 -16.61
C SER A 90 -8.68 5.09 -16.03
N GLU A 91 -8.52 5.07 -14.70
CA GLU A 91 -7.50 4.23 -14.05
C GLU A 91 -7.76 2.74 -14.34
N TRP A 92 -9.01 2.28 -14.27
CA TRP A 92 -9.35 0.88 -14.54
C TRP A 92 -9.00 0.47 -15.97
N GLU A 93 -9.36 1.30 -16.94
CA GLU A 93 -9.08 1.08 -18.36
C GLU A 93 -7.58 1.15 -18.67
N THR A 94 -6.85 2.03 -17.98
CA THR A 94 -5.39 2.15 -18.10
C THR A 94 -4.68 0.93 -17.52
N TRP A 95 -5.09 0.46 -16.34
CA TRP A 95 -4.40 -0.62 -15.65
C TRP A 95 -4.76 -2.00 -16.19
N TRP A 96 -6.02 -2.19 -16.62
CA TRP A 96 -6.56 -3.49 -16.98
C TRP A 96 -7.50 -3.43 -18.21
N PRO A 97 -7.01 -3.01 -19.38
CA PRO A 97 -7.84 -2.84 -20.59
C PRO A 97 -8.52 -4.14 -21.05
N GLU A 98 -7.86 -5.29 -20.86
CA GLU A 98 -8.31 -6.58 -21.38
C GLU A 98 -8.60 -7.63 -20.28
N ALA A 99 -8.46 -7.26 -19.00
CA ALA A 99 -8.60 -8.24 -17.93
C ALA A 99 -10.07 -8.59 -17.66
N THR A 100 -10.36 -9.89 -17.60
CA THR A 100 -11.71 -10.42 -17.36
C THR A 100 -11.87 -11.01 -15.95
N GLN A 101 -10.77 -11.25 -15.25
CA GLN A 101 -10.72 -11.86 -13.93
C GLN A 101 -9.97 -10.99 -12.92
N PHE A 102 -10.56 -10.86 -11.73
CA PHE A 102 -10.07 -10.00 -10.67
C PHE A 102 -10.13 -10.70 -9.32
N TRP A 103 -9.24 -10.28 -8.43
CA TRP A 103 -9.20 -10.65 -7.03
C TRP A 103 -9.28 -9.39 -6.19
N ILE A 104 -9.93 -9.51 -5.04
CA ILE A 104 -10.02 -8.43 -4.07
C ILE A 104 -9.41 -8.85 -2.74
N TRP A 105 -8.75 -7.90 -2.09
CA TRP A 105 -8.23 -8.04 -0.73
C TRP A 105 -8.86 -6.97 0.15
N GLN A 106 -9.09 -7.32 1.41
CA GLN A 106 -9.65 -6.41 2.42
C GLN A 106 -8.59 -6.18 3.50
N PRO A 107 -7.57 -5.34 3.23
CA PRO A 107 -6.47 -5.15 4.15
C PRO A 107 -6.95 -4.50 5.44
N LYS A 108 -6.31 -4.88 6.55
CA LYS A 108 -6.48 -4.23 7.85
C LYS A 108 -5.27 -3.34 8.11
N ILE A 109 -5.50 -2.04 8.30
CA ILE A 109 -4.44 -1.11 8.72
C ILE A 109 -4.08 -1.39 10.19
N VAL A 110 -2.80 -1.64 10.44
CA VAL A 110 -2.23 -1.87 11.77
C VAL A 110 -1.69 -0.57 12.35
N LYS A 111 -1.00 0.22 11.52
CA LYS A 111 -0.42 1.51 11.90
C LYS A 111 -0.56 2.49 10.73
N LYS A 112 -0.99 3.72 11.00
CA LYS A 112 -0.96 4.85 10.04
C LYS A 112 0.27 5.71 10.33
N PHE A 113 0.89 6.24 9.29
CA PHE A 113 1.90 7.29 9.37
C PHE A 113 1.31 8.59 8.84
N ASP A 114 1.46 9.66 9.62
CA ASP A 114 0.96 11.00 9.32
C ASP A 114 1.89 12.01 10.01
N PRO A 115 2.86 12.63 9.28
CA PRO A 115 3.05 12.54 7.83
C PRO A 115 3.56 11.16 7.35
N PRO A 116 3.47 10.84 6.04
CA PRO A 116 4.09 9.66 5.45
C PRO A 116 5.60 9.63 5.72
N LEU A 117 6.18 8.42 5.80
CA LEU A 117 7.64 8.27 5.95
C LEU A 117 8.31 8.25 4.58
N ASP A 118 9.44 8.94 4.46
CA ASP A 118 10.25 8.90 3.25
C ASP A 118 10.88 7.51 3.03
N TYR A 119 11.05 7.16 1.75
CA TYR A 119 11.78 5.95 1.36
C TYR A 119 12.36 6.12 -0.04
N ASP A 120 13.47 5.41 -0.30
CA ASP A 120 14.04 5.34 -1.63
C ASP A 120 13.16 4.47 -2.54
N ILE A 121 12.48 5.10 -3.50
CA ILE A 121 11.70 4.43 -4.53
C ILE A 121 12.67 3.66 -5.44
N PRO A 122 12.64 2.30 -5.46
CA PRO A 122 13.50 1.55 -6.38
C PRO A 122 13.04 1.80 -7.82
N GLU A 123 13.96 2.06 -8.75
CA GLU A 123 13.59 2.25 -10.15
C GLU A 123 12.82 1.03 -10.71
N GLY A 124 11.67 1.27 -11.35
CA GLY A 124 10.89 0.23 -12.03
C GLY A 124 9.93 -0.61 -11.16
N ILE A 125 9.34 -0.04 -10.09
CA ILE A 125 8.39 -0.74 -9.21
C ILE A 125 7.23 -1.38 -10.01
N ARG A 126 7.02 -2.69 -9.80
CA ARG A 126 5.96 -3.49 -10.45
C ARG A 126 4.91 -4.02 -9.48
N VAL A 127 4.45 -3.25 -8.48
CA VAL A 127 3.38 -3.56 -7.47
C VAL A 127 3.87 -4.05 -6.09
N TYR A 128 4.99 -4.78 -6.00
CA TYR A 128 5.56 -5.17 -4.70
C TYR A 128 7.07 -4.94 -4.65
N ILE A 129 7.54 -4.39 -3.52
CA ILE A 129 8.96 -4.29 -3.20
C ILE A 129 9.29 -5.40 -2.18
N LYS A 130 10.25 -6.26 -2.51
CA LYS A 130 10.64 -7.40 -1.67
C LYS A 130 11.23 -6.97 -0.32
N ARG A 131 11.85 -5.79 -0.28
CA ARG A 131 12.54 -5.23 0.88
C ARG A 131 12.53 -3.71 0.78
N VAL A 132 11.92 -3.05 1.76
CA VAL A 132 11.96 -1.59 1.89
C VAL A 132 13.03 -1.25 2.94
N VAL A 133 13.92 -0.33 2.59
CA VAL A 133 14.88 0.27 3.53
C VAL A 133 14.38 1.68 3.81
N LEU A 134 14.14 1.99 5.08
CA LEU A 134 13.73 3.33 5.49
C LEU A 134 14.97 4.21 5.55
N ASP A 135 14.92 5.38 4.90
CA ASP A 135 15.87 6.44 5.21
C ASP A 135 15.31 7.25 6.38
N LEU A 136 16.00 7.23 7.51
CA LEU A 136 15.57 7.87 8.75
C LEU A 136 16.22 9.25 8.94
N ASN A 137 16.88 9.80 7.92
CA ASN A 137 17.66 11.04 8.01
C ASN A 137 17.03 12.29 7.38
N SER A 138 15.84 12.22 6.79
CA SER A 138 15.19 13.37 6.15
C SER A 138 14.42 14.24 7.14
N ASN A 139 15.14 14.95 8.00
CA ASN A 139 14.65 16.16 8.66
C ASN A 139 15.86 16.98 9.12
N ASN A 140 16.27 17.96 8.32
CA ASN A 140 16.65 19.31 8.75
C ASN A 140 17.24 20.14 7.61
N MET A 141 17.01 21.46 7.71
CA MET A 141 17.29 22.56 6.78
C MET A 141 16.13 22.75 5.80
N GLU A 142 15.28 23.77 5.96
CA GLU A 142 15.68 25.18 5.97
C GLU A 142 15.10 26.00 7.15
N GLU A 143 15.95 26.93 7.62
CA GLU A 143 15.68 28.04 8.56
C GLU A 143 14.67 29.07 8.02
#